data_AF-A0A433HI23-F1
#
_entry.id   AF-A0A433HI23-F1
#
_cell.length_a   1.000
_cell.length_b   1.000
_cell.length_c   1.000
_cell.angle_alpha   90.00
_cell.angle_beta   90.00
_cell.angle_gamma   90.00
#
_symmetry.space_group_name_H-M   'P 1'
#
loop_
_entity.id
_entity.type
_entity.pdbx_description
1 polymer ?
#
loop_
_entity_poly.entity_id
_entity_poly.type
_entity_poly.pdbx_seq_one_letter_code
_entity_poly.pdbx_strand_id
1 'polypeptide(L)'
;MHRGWLLFIGLTAFGPLVLGAEGDVGKLLDQRLNGENADQAKEEQVVIAKGKRLAALAEGSAVLKDLDTLQAAIEHWENQMKAILTSAEGRALASDSVSVEDFIQLQEAKRYPLSQVEGMRSQVKTMLTPIQAASDSSLYTPTEALMVEIRTAGKDAKEALIEYDRLQAKWRVLLQRSKGVQVSANEPTLATAMDQVKEEQAKRELEAQQNARNQAKYNVQKRITEAEAGKQEEIARQEIERLNQEKEQLRQQAVRQRFIERATSSATISRFQPFLAPGLRILRGDSCRYGHTDIHKGPVAYSDMLLCRTLQDVKRFVRDANDQHNDRPKWKSPTTEAEWVEMEKRLAEFKEYAEIWMEKGLLGK
;
A
#
# COMPACT_ATOMS: atom_id res chain seq x y z
N MET A 1 -24.36 -96.10 -29.11
CA MET A 1 -23.83 -97.47 -29.33
C MET A 1 -22.98 -97.81 -28.12
N HIS A 2 -23.55 -98.53 -27.14
CA HIS A 2 -23.17 -99.91 -26.74
C HIS A 2 -21.73 -100.00 -26.22
N ARG A 3 -21.44 -100.35 -24.96
CA ARG A 3 -21.85 -101.52 -24.12
C ARG A 3 -21.80 -101.06 -22.64
N GLY A 4 -22.66 -101.41 -21.66
CA GLY A 4 -23.20 -102.71 -21.23
C GLY A 4 -22.15 -103.50 -20.43
N TRP A 5 -22.33 -104.06 -19.22
CA TRP A 5 -23.51 -104.51 -18.47
C TRP A 5 -23.06 -104.93 -17.03
N LEU A 6 -23.92 -104.71 -16.02
CA LEU A 6 -24.33 -105.59 -14.88
C LEU A 6 -23.32 -106.31 -13.92
N LEU A 7 -23.63 -106.71 -12.67
CA LEU A 7 -24.58 -106.43 -11.55
C LEU A 7 -24.28 -107.49 -10.42
N PHE A 8 -24.93 -107.34 -9.24
CA PHE A 8 -25.21 -108.27 -8.12
C PHE A 8 -24.22 -108.37 -6.94
N ILE A 9 -24.59 -108.58 -5.67
CA ILE A 9 -25.77 -108.37 -4.79
C ILE A 9 -25.29 -108.67 -3.34
N GLY A 10 -25.95 -108.15 -2.30
CA GLY A 10 -25.94 -108.77 -0.97
C GLY A 10 -26.74 -108.03 0.12
N LEU A 11 -28.02 -108.39 0.28
CA LEU A 11 -28.93 -108.04 1.39
C LEU A 11 -28.38 -108.51 2.76
N THR A 12 -28.73 -107.94 3.92
CA THR A 12 -30.00 -108.18 4.65
C THR A 12 -30.36 -107.11 5.71
N ALA A 13 -31.67 -107.01 5.97
CA ALA A 13 -32.41 -106.07 6.80
C ALA A 13 -32.46 -106.37 8.31
N PHE A 14 -32.80 -105.36 9.14
CA PHE A 14 -33.73 -105.42 10.31
C PHE A 14 -34.05 -103.97 10.77
N GLY A 15 -35.33 -103.61 10.95
CA GLY A 15 -35.78 -102.43 11.74
C GLY A 15 -36.55 -102.93 12.99
N PRO A 16 -37.40 -102.13 13.68
CA PRO A 16 -37.48 -100.68 13.94
C PRO A 16 -37.54 -100.38 15.48
N LEU A 17 -37.90 -99.14 15.87
CA LEU A 17 -38.33 -98.64 17.21
C LEU A 17 -37.27 -98.08 18.22
N VAL A 18 -37.49 -96.78 18.52
CA VAL A 18 -37.76 -96.20 19.86
C VAL A 18 -36.67 -95.36 20.58
N LEU A 19 -37.07 -94.08 20.73
CA LEU A 19 -36.90 -93.12 21.85
C LEU A 19 -35.51 -92.84 22.42
N GLY A 20 -35.15 -91.55 22.35
CA GLY A 20 -34.70 -90.82 23.53
C GLY A 20 -33.20 -90.59 23.68
N ALA A 21 -32.60 -89.74 22.84
CA ALA A 21 -31.32 -89.07 23.16
C ALA A 21 -31.01 -87.83 22.28
N GLU A 22 -32.00 -87.25 21.59
CA GLU A 22 -31.73 -86.20 20.58
C GLU A 22 -31.36 -84.83 21.16
N GLY A 23 -31.43 -84.64 22.48
CA GLY A 23 -31.12 -83.36 23.12
C GLY A 23 -29.63 -83.09 23.36
N ASP A 24 -28.79 -84.12 23.51
CA ASP A 24 -27.39 -83.98 23.93
C ASP A 24 -26.39 -84.26 22.80
N VAL A 25 -26.70 -85.21 21.92
CA VAL A 25 -25.86 -85.49 20.74
C VAL A 25 -25.93 -84.34 19.73
N GLY A 26 -27.11 -83.71 19.57
CA GLY A 26 -27.27 -82.50 18.76
C GLY A 26 -26.46 -81.32 19.31
N LYS A 27 -26.46 -81.10 20.64
CA LYS A 27 -25.66 -80.05 21.27
C LYS A 27 -24.15 -80.30 21.19
N LEU A 28 -23.71 -81.55 21.31
CA LEU A 28 -22.30 -81.93 21.17
C LEU A 28 -21.81 -81.84 19.71
N LEU A 29 -22.66 -82.19 18.74
CA LEU A 29 -22.36 -82.01 17.32
C LEU A 29 -22.34 -80.52 16.95
N ASP A 30 -23.30 -79.73 17.42
CA ASP A 30 -23.31 -78.28 17.21
C ASP A 30 -22.12 -77.59 17.90
N GLN A 31 -21.73 -78.00 19.11
CA GLN A 31 -20.52 -77.48 19.76
C GLN A 31 -19.24 -77.88 19.03
N ARG A 32 -19.15 -79.11 18.50
CA ARG A 32 -17.98 -79.57 17.74
C ARG A 32 -17.88 -78.90 16.38
N LEU A 33 -18.98 -78.77 15.64
CA LEU A 33 -19.05 -78.03 14.38
C LEU A 33 -18.73 -76.54 14.59
N ASN A 34 -19.25 -75.92 15.65
CA ASN A 34 -18.91 -74.53 15.99
C ASN A 34 -17.45 -74.38 16.44
N GLY A 35 -16.87 -75.39 17.10
CA GLY A 35 -15.45 -75.42 17.47
C GLY A 35 -14.51 -75.60 16.28
N GLU A 36 -14.78 -76.57 15.41
CA GLU A 36 -14.00 -76.82 14.18
C GLU A 36 -14.07 -75.63 13.21
N ASN A 37 -15.25 -74.99 13.06
CA ASN A 37 -15.39 -73.75 12.29
C ASN A 37 -14.62 -72.57 12.92
N ALA A 38 -14.55 -72.49 14.26
CA ALA A 38 -13.81 -71.44 14.96
C ALA A 38 -12.28 -71.65 14.85
N ASP A 39 -11.81 -72.89 14.91
CA ASP A 39 -10.40 -73.24 14.73
C ASP A 39 -9.96 -72.98 13.28
N GLN A 40 -10.78 -73.35 12.29
CA GLN A 40 -10.51 -73.04 10.88
C GLN A 40 -10.49 -71.53 10.62
N ALA A 41 -11.45 -70.77 11.17
CA ALA A 41 -11.46 -69.31 11.04
C ALA A 41 -10.23 -68.65 11.70
N LYS A 42 -9.73 -69.21 12.79
CA LYS A 42 -8.52 -68.74 13.46
C LYS A 42 -7.26 -69.04 12.64
N GLU A 43 -7.16 -70.23 12.04
CA GLU A 43 -6.07 -70.57 11.13
C GLU A 43 -6.06 -69.66 9.88
N GLU A 44 -7.22 -69.41 9.29
CA GLU A 44 -7.37 -68.46 8.18
C GLU A 44 -6.93 -67.04 8.56
N GLN A 45 -7.28 -66.57 9.76
CA GLN A 45 -6.83 -65.27 10.27
C GLN A 45 -5.30 -65.21 10.49
N VAL A 46 -4.68 -66.28 10.98
CA VAL A 46 -3.22 -66.38 11.12
C VAL A 46 -2.54 -66.31 9.73
N VAL A 47 -3.07 -67.02 8.74
CA VAL A 47 -2.53 -66.99 7.36
C VAL A 47 -2.64 -65.60 6.75
N ILE A 48 -3.79 -64.93 6.90
CA ILE A 48 -4.00 -63.55 6.40
C ILE A 48 -3.05 -62.57 7.11
N ALA A 49 -2.93 -62.66 8.44
CA ALA A 49 -2.03 -61.81 9.22
C ALA A 49 -0.57 -62.03 8.80
N LYS A 50 -0.14 -63.28 8.60
CA LYS A 50 1.20 -63.62 8.09
C LYS A 50 1.43 -63.04 6.69
N GLY A 51 0.48 -63.17 5.77
CA GLY A 51 0.56 -62.59 4.44
C GLY A 51 0.74 -61.06 4.45
N LYS A 52 -0.04 -60.36 5.28
CA LYS A 52 0.07 -58.90 5.45
C LYS A 52 1.40 -58.47 6.06
N ARG A 53 1.92 -59.22 7.04
CA ARG A 53 3.25 -58.96 7.62
C ARG A 53 4.36 -59.14 6.57
N LEU A 54 4.33 -60.21 5.79
CA LEU A 54 5.32 -60.45 4.73
C LEU A 54 5.30 -59.34 3.67
N ALA A 55 4.10 -58.89 3.26
CA ALA A 55 3.96 -57.76 2.34
C ALA A 55 4.57 -56.48 2.92
N ALA A 56 4.28 -56.17 4.20
CA ALA A 56 4.84 -55.01 4.88
C ALA A 56 6.37 -55.06 5.02
N LEU A 57 6.93 -56.24 5.32
CA LEU A 57 8.38 -56.45 5.36
C LEU A 57 9.03 -56.28 3.99
N ALA A 58 8.42 -56.81 2.93
CA ALA A 58 8.92 -56.66 1.57
C ALA A 58 8.92 -55.18 1.14
N GLU A 59 7.82 -54.48 1.40
CA GLU A 59 7.67 -53.05 1.09
C GLU A 59 8.67 -52.20 1.88
N GLY A 60 8.75 -52.39 3.20
CA GLY A 60 9.72 -51.67 4.02
C GLY A 60 11.18 -51.97 3.65
N SER A 61 11.51 -53.21 3.29
CA SER A 61 12.85 -53.56 2.82
C SER A 61 13.20 -52.87 1.49
N ALA A 62 12.23 -52.72 0.59
CA ALA A 62 12.41 -51.96 -0.64
C ALA A 62 12.67 -50.47 -0.35
N VAL A 63 11.92 -49.88 0.58
CA VAL A 63 12.13 -48.48 1.02
C VAL A 63 13.51 -48.29 1.65
N LEU A 64 13.96 -49.22 2.50
CA LEU A 64 15.30 -49.15 3.07
C LEU A 64 16.39 -49.19 2.00
N LYS A 65 16.22 -50.01 0.95
CA LYS A 65 17.14 -50.05 -0.19
C LYS A 65 17.15 -48.73 -1.00
N ASP A 66 15.99 -48.12 -1.20
CA ASP A 66 15.90 -46.81 -1.86
C ASP A 66 16.62 -45.73 -1.03
N LEU A 67 16.47 -45.75 0.30
CA LEU A 67 17.18 -44.85 1.23
C LEU A 67 18.70 -45.09 1.24
N ASP A 68 19.16 -46.34 1.14
CA ASP A 68 20.58 -46.66 1.01
C ASP A 68 21.15 -46.14 -0.32
N THR A 69 20.39 -46.26 -1.40
CA THR A 69 20.74 -45.70 -2.71
C THR A 69 20.82 -44.17 -2.66
N LEU A 70 19.85 -43.53 -1.99
CA LEU A 70 19.84 -42.09 -1.80
C LEU A 70 21.03 -41.59 -0.98
N GLN A 71 21.37 -42.28 0.11
CA GLN A 71 22.57 -41.94 0.88
C GLN A 71 23.82 -42.00 0.01
N ALA A 72 24.01 -43.08 -0.76
CA ALA A 72 25.17 -43.21 -1.62
C ALA A 72 25.22 -42.09 -2.69
N ALA A 73 24.07 -41.68 -3.23
CA ALA A 73 23.97 -40.56 -4.17
C ALA A 73 24.37 -39.22 -3.53
N ILE A 74 23.93 -38.96 -2.28
CA ILE A 74 24.30 -37.77 -1.51
C ILE A 74 25.81 -37.73 -1.26
N GLU A 75 26.37 -38.81 -0.74
CA GLU A 75 27.80 -38.90 -0.44
C GLU A 75 28.66 -38.76 -1.70
N HIS A 76 28.23 -39.38 -2.80
CA HIS A 76 28.91 -39.25 -4.09
C HIS A 76 28.89 -37.80 -4.57
N TRP A 77 27.74 -37.14 -4.51
CA TRP A 77 27.58 -35.73 -4.87
C TRP A 77 28.48 -34.83 -4.05
N GLU A 78 28.46 -34.95 -2.71
CA GLU A 78 29.28 -34.12 -1.82
C GLU A 78 30.77 -34.31 -2.07
N ASN A 79 31.21 -35.55 -2.28
CA ASN A 79 32.60 -35.85 -2.58
C ASN A 79 33.04 -35.25 -3.93
N GLN A 80 32.21 -35.31 -4.96
CA GLN A 80 32.52 -34.70 -6.27
C GLN A 80 32.56 -33.17 -6.17
N MET A 81 31.59 -32.56 -5.50
CA MET A 81 31.52 -31.11 -5.30
C MET A 81 32.72 -30.60 -4.47
N LYS A 82 33.25 -31.41 -3.55
CA LYS A 82 34.47 -31.06 -2.80
C LYS A 82 35.73 -31.27 -3.62
N ALA A 83 35.83 -32.38 -4.35
CA ALA A 83 37.02 -32.74 -5.13
C ALA A 83 37.28 -31.77 -6.28
N ILE A 84 36.23 -31.27 -6.93
CA ILE A 84 36.39 -30.36 -8.06
C ILE A 84 37.09 -29.05 -7.67
N LEU A 85 36.88 -28.57 -6.43
CA LEU A 85 37.30 -27.24 -6.00
C LEU A 85 38.78 -26.95 -6.23
N THR A 86 39.63 -27.98 -6.18
CA THR A 86 41.09 -27.87 -6.35
C THR A 86 41.66 -28.66 -7.53
N SER A 87 40.81 -29.43 -8.22
CA SER A 87 41.17 -30.27 -9.37
C SER A 87 41.56 -29.45 -10.61
N ALA A 88 42.13 -30.12 -11.62
CA ALA A 88 42.43 -29.51 -12.92
C ALA A 88 41.15 -29.09 -13.65
N GLU A 89 40.11 -29.92 -13.61
CA GLU A 89 38.80 -29.61 -14.17
C GLU A 89 38.16 -28.40 -13.50
N GLY A 90 38.35 -28.25 -12.18
CA GLY A 90 37.90 -27.08 -11.43
C GLY A 90 38.62 -25.80 -11.84
N ARG A 91 39.94 -25.85 -12.08
CA ARG A 91 40.70 -24.70 -12.61
C ARG A 91 40.22 -24.31 -14.01
N ALA A 92 39.88 -25.29 -14.84
CA ALA A 92 39.29 -25.02 -16.15
C ALA A 92 37.93 -24.33 -16.02
N LEU A 93 37.06 -24.75 -15.09
CA LEU A 93 35.81 -24.03 -14.81
C LEU A 93 36.06 -22.62 -14.25
N ALA A 94 37.11 -22.44 -13.42
CA ALA A 94 37.48 -21.16 -12.84
C ALA A 94 37.91 -20.11 -13.88
N SER A 95 38.36 -20.55 -15.07
CA SER A 95 38.76 -19.66 -16.17
C SER A 95 37.58 -18.95 -16.86
N ASP A 96 36.35 -19.41 -16.63
CA ASP A 96 35.13 -18.84 -17.18
C ASP A 96 34.18 -18.39 -16.05
N SER A 97 33.93 -17.09 -15.97
CA SER A 97 33.08 -16.50 -14.91
C SER A 97 31.66 -17.07 -14.91
N VAL A 98 31.11 -17.41 -16.08
CA VAL A 98 29.76 -17.98 -16.19
C VAL A 98 29.74 -19.39 -15.58
N SER A 99 30.77 -20.18 -15.83
CA SER A 99 30.93 -21.52 -15.24
C SER A 99 31.11 -21.47 -13.71
N VAL A 100 31.78 -20.44 -13.19
CA VAL A 100 31.90 -20.20 -11.73
C VAL A 100 30.53 -19.89 -11.11
N GLU A 101 29.75 -19.01 -11.73
CA GLU A 101 28.41 -18.67 -11.26
C GLU A 101 27.44 -19.87 -11.34
N ASP A 102 27.45 -20.62 -12.44
CA ASP A 102 26.66 -21.84 -12.61
C ASP A 102 27.03 -22.89 -11.54
N PHE A 103 28.31 -23.00 -11.18
CA PHE A 103 28.76 -23.89 -10.10
C PHE A 103 28.26 -23.45 -8.72
N ILE A 104 28.32 -22.14 -8.41
CA ILE A 104 27.80 -21.59 -7.15
C ILE A 104 26.31 -21.91 -7.03
N GLN A 105 25.53 -21.66 -8.07
CA GLN A 105 24.09 -21.96 -8.08
C GLN A 105 23.83 -23.46 -7.90
N LEU A 106 24.63 -24.31 -8.54
CA LEU A 106 24.51 -25.76 -8.41
C LEU A 106 24.84 -26.24 -6.99
N GLN A 107 25.81 -25.62 -6.32
CA GLN A 107 26.16 -25.90 -4.93
C GLN A 107 25.09 -25.41 -3.94
N GLU A 108 24.41 -24.32 -4.25
CA GLU A 108 23.35 -23.73 -3.41
C GLU A 108 21.96 -24.33 -3.67
N ALA A 109 21.84 -25.20 -4.68
CA ALA A 109 20.59 -25.86 -5.00
C ALA A 109 20.03 -26.64 -3.80
N LYS A 110 18.73 -26.40 -3.51
CA LYS A 110 18.00 -27.06 -2.43
C LYS A 110 18.00 -28.58 -2.65
N ARG A 111 18.46 -29.32 -1.65
CA ARG A 111 18.58 -30.78 -1.69
C ARG A 111 18.26 -31.43 -0.35
N TYR A 112 17.98 -32.73 -0.38
CA TYR A 112 17.81 -33.52 0.83
C TYR A 112 19.18 -33.71 1.52
N PRO A 113 19.33 -33.27 2.79
CA PRO A 113 20.54 -33.49 3.55
C PRO A 113 20.62 -34.93 4.06
N LEU A 114 21.85 -35.43 4.23
CA LEU A 114 22.11 -36.79 4.72
C LEU A 114 21.39 -37.09 6.04
N SER A 115 21.34 -36.12 6.96
CA SER A 115 20.67 -36.28 8.26
C SER A 115 19.17 -36.57 8.17
N GLN A 116 18.48 -36.05 7.15
CA GLN A 116 17.07 -36.36 6.93
C GLN A 116 16.89 -37.80 6.44
N VAL A 117 17.78 -38.28 5.57
CA VAL A 117 17.76 -39.67 5.07
C VAL A 117 18.05 -40.67 6.19
N GLU A 118 19.02 -40.36 7.07
CA GLU A 118 19.31 -41.16 8.26
C GLU A 118 18.09 -41.22 9.20
N GLY A 119 17.41 -40.08 9.40
CA GLY A 119 16.17 -40.00 10.17
C GLY A 119 15.06 -40.89 9.59
N MET A 120 14.80 -40.77 8.28
CA MET A 120 13.81 -41.61 7.57
C MET A 120 14.16 -43.10 7.67
N ARG A 121 15.43 -43.47 7.50
CA ARG A 121 15.89 -44.86 7.64
C ARG A 121 15.64 -45.39 9.04
N SER A 122 15.99 -44.62 10.07
CA SER A 122 15.75 -44.98 11.47
C SER A 122 14.25 -45.18 11.75
N GLN A 123 13.42 -44.28 11.22
CA GLN A 123 11.97 -44.34 11.36
C GLN A 123 11.40 -45.61 10.71
N VAL A 124 11.76 -45.91 9.45
CA VAL A 124 11.31 -47.12 8.74
C VAL A 124 11.78 -48.38 9.46
N LYS A 125 13.05 -48.44 9.90
CA LYS A 125 13.56 -49.57 10.71
C LYS A 125 12.72 -49.77 11.98
N THR A 126 12.40 -48.68 12.68
CA THR A 126 11.60 -48.73 13.90
C THR A 126 10.19 -49.27 13.63
N MET A 127 9.55 -48.88 12.52
CA MET A 127 8.24 -49.40 12.13
C MET A 127 8.26 -50.88 11.77
N LEU A 128 9.37 -51.38 11.21
CA LEU A 128 9.50 -52.79 10.82
C LEU A 128 9.80 -53.71 12.00
N THR A 129 10.45 -53.23 13.07
CA THR A 129 10.81 -54.02 14.26
C THR A 129 9.66 -54.86 14.82
N PRO A 130 8.46 -54.32 15.14
CA PRO A 130 7.36 -55.14 15.67
C PRO A 130 6.83 -56.17 14.67
N ILE A 131 6.93 -55.89 13.36
CA ILE A 131 6.53 -56.83 12.29
C ILE A 131 7.53 -58.00 12.22
N GLN A 132 8.82 -57.71 12.33
CA GLN A 132 9.91 -58.69 12.33
C GLN A 132 9.90 -59.58 13.58
N ALA A 133 9.54 -59.02 14.74
CA ALA A 133 9.49 -59.74 16.02
C ALA A 133 8.25 -60.66 16.16
N ALA A 134 7.23 -60.51 15.31
CA ALA A 134 6.00 -61.28 15.40
C ALA A 134 6.22 -62.74 14.93
N SER A 135 5.84 -63.72 15.75
CA SER A 135 5.92 -65.15 15.41
C SER A 135 5.01 -65.55 14.25
N ASP A 136 5.27 -66.69 13.62
CA ASP A 136 4.44 -67.21 12.52
C ASP A 136 2.97 -67.44 12.90
N SER A 137 2.69 -67.77 14.16
CA SER A 137 1.35 -67.95 14.72
C SER A 137 0.69 -66.65 15.21
N SER A 138 1.37 -65.50 15.09
CA SER A 138 0.85 -64.22 15.55
C SER A 138 -0.30 -63.70 14.66
N LEU A 139 -1.37 -63.23 15.32
CA LEU A 139 -2.47 -62.49 14.69
C LEU A 139 -2.15 -61.00 14.46
N TYR A 140 -0.94 -60.55 14.83
CA TYR A 140 -0.52 -59.18 14.59
C TYR A 140 -0.60 -58.86 13.09
N THR A 141 -1.34 -57.81 12.77
CA THR A 141 -1.53 -57.31 11.41
C THR A 141 -1.05 -55.86 11.38
N PRO A 142 -0.13 -55.49 10.48
CA PRO A 142 0.29 -54.11 10.29
C PRO A 142 -0.92 -53.21 10.00
N THR A 143 -0.96 -52.04 10.61
CA THR A 143 -2.05 -51.09 10.37
C THR A 143 -1.87 -50.39 9.03
N GLU A 144 -2.96 -49.95 8.42
CA GLU A 144 -2.87 -49.18 7.17
C GLU A 144 -2.11 -47.86 7.38
N ALA A 145 -2.24 -47.24 8.56
CA ALA A 145 -1.46 -46.05 8.92
C ALA A 145 0.05 -46.30 8.84
N LEU A 146 0.53 -47.42 9.40
CA LEU A 146 1.95 -47.81 9.32
C LEU A 146 2.38 -48.04 7.87
N MET A 147 1.53 -48.71 7.07
CA MET A 147 1.81 -48.93 5.64
C MET A 147 1.88 -47.63 4.86
N VAL A 148 1.00 -46.66 5.14
CA VAL A 148 1.03 -45.32 4.54
C VAL A 148 2.31 -44.57 4.91
N GLU A 149 2.77 -44.66 6.15
CA GLU A 149 4.02 -44.03 6.57
C GLU A 149 5.25 -44.63 5.87
N ILE A 150 5.33 -45.97 5.76
CA ILE A 150 6.39 -46.64 4.99
C ILE A 150 6.36 -46.19 3.53
N ARG A 151 5.17 -46.14 2.91
CA ARG A 151 4.99 -45.68 1.52
C ARG A 151 5.41 -44.23 1.32
N THR A 152 5.08 -43.37 2.28
CA THR A 152 5.45 -41.95 2.23
C THR A 152 6.96 -41.80 2.27
N ALA A 153 7.65 -42.50 3.17
CA ALA A 153 9.10 -42.51 3.21
C ALA A 153 9.72 -43.04 1.90
N GLY A 154 9.13 -44.07 1.30
CA GLY A 154 9.54 -44.58 -0.01
C GLY A 154 9.34 -43.59 -1.16
N LYS A 155 8.21 -42.87 -1.15
CA LYS A 155 7.92 -41.84 -2.15
C LYS A 155 8.92 -40.69 -2.04
N ASP A 156 9.13 -40.17 -0.83
CA ASP A 156 10.06 -39.08 -0.57
C ASP A 156 11.50 -39.45 -0.97
N ALA A 157 11.93 -40.70 -0.69
CA ALA A 157 13.24 -41.20 -1.11
C ALA A 157 13.39 -41.22 -2.63
N LYS A 158 12.37 -41.66 -3.36
CA LYS A 158 12.37 -41.68 -4.84
C LYS A 158 12.35 -40.29 -5.44
N GLU A 159 11.56 -39.37 -4.88
CA GLU A 159 11.55 -37.97 -5.32
C GLU A 159 12.91 -37.30 -5.11
N ALA A 160 13.55 -37.56 -3.96
CA ALA A 160 14.90 -37.08 -3.70
C ALA A 160 15.93 -37.68 -4.67
N LEU A 161 15.86 -38.97 -4.99
CA LEU A 161 16.73 -39.62 -5.99
C LEU A 161 16.60 -38.96 -7.37
N ILE A 162 15.37 -38.70 -7.82
CA ILE A 162 15.11 -37.99 -9.09
C ILE A 162 15.77 -36.60 -9.09
N GLU A 163 15.72 -35.90 -7.96
CA GLU A 163 16.37 -34.58 -7.86
C GLU A 163 17.89 -34.69 -7.89
N TYR A 164 18.49 -35.67 -7.20
CA TYR A 164 19.93 -35.94 -7.31
C TYR A 164 20.36 -36.33 -8.74
N ASP A 165 19.54 -37.08 -9.47
CA ASP A 165 19.79 -37.39 -10.88
C ASP A 165 19.77 -36.13 -11.77
N ARG A 166 18.85 -35.20 -11.51
CA ARG A 166 18.81 -33.89 -12.20
C ARG A 166 20.03 -33.03 -11.88
N LEU A 167 20.44 -32.99 -10.62
CA LEU A 167 21.66 -32.30 -10.19
C LEU A 167 22.89 -32.90 -10.88
N GLN A 168 22.96 -34.23 -10.96
CA GLN A 168 24.00 -34.93 -11.70
C GLN A 168 24.00 -34.64 -13.20
N ALA A 169 22.84 -34.49 -13.81
CA ALA A 169 22.75 -34.08 -15.22
C ALA A 169 23.33 -32.67 -15.44
N LYS A 170 22.97 -31.70 -14.57
CA LYS A 170 23.51 -30.33 -14.62
C LYS A 170 25.03 -30.33 -14.39
N TRP A 171 25.49 -31.10 -13.41
CA TRP A 171 26.91 -31.28 -13.12
C TRP A 171 27.69 -31.80 -14.34
N ARG A 172 27.17 -32.83 -15.01
CA ARG A 172 27.78 -33.37 -16.24
C ARG A 172 27.88 -32.34 -17.35
N VAL A 173 26.85 -31.52 -17.54
CA VAL A 173 26.86 -30.43 -18.54
C VAL A 173 27.93 -29.40 -18.18
N LEU A 174 28.04 -29.02 -16.91
CA LEU A 174 29.07 -28.09 -16.45
C LEU A 174 30.48 -28.65 -16.70
N LEU A 175 30.75 -29.89 -16.30
CA LEU A 175 32.03 -30.56 -16.55
C LEU A 175 32.34 -30.75 -18.04
N GLN A 176 31.32 -30.83 -18.90
CA GLN A 176 31.56 -30.92 -20.33
C GLN A 176 32.18 -29.62 -20.89
N ARG A 177 31.87 -28.47 -20.29
CA ARG A 177 32.44 -27.17 -20.69
C ARG A 177 33.93 -27.05 -20.37
N SER A 178 34.41 -27.74 -19.34
CA SER A 178 35.84 -27.75 -18.99
C SER A 178 36.66 -28.75 -19.80
N LYS A 179 36.03 -29.64 -20.58
CA LYS A 179 36.76 -30.63 -21.39
C LYS A 179 37.57 -29.96 -22.50
N GLY A 180 38.85 -30.31 -22.57
CA GLY A 180 39.76 -29.83 -23.62
C GLY A 180 40.37 -28.45 -23.33
N VAL A 181 39.97 -27.80 -22.23
CA VAL A 181 40.60 -26.57 -21.75
C VAL A 181 41.93 -26.94 -21.08
N GLN A 182 43.04 -26.45 -21.62
CA GLN A 182 44.35 -26.63 -20.99
C GLN A 182 44.59 -25.52 -19.97
N VAL A 183 44.62 -25.90 -18.69
CA VAL A 183 44.87 -25.00 -17.57
C VAL A 183 46.14 -25.41 -16.83
N SER A 184 46.96 -24.43 -16.46
CA SER A 184 48.21 -24.69 -15.75
C SER A 184 47.98 -24.93 -14.25
N ALA A 185 48.93 -25.60 -13.59
CA ALA A 185 48.90 -25.79 -12.13
C ALA A 185 49.10 -24.49 -11.32
N ASN A 186 49.30 -23.35 -11.98
CA ASN A 186 49.39 -22.03 -11.36
C ASN A 186 48.10 -21.22 -11.48
N GLU A 187 47.11 -21.71 -12.24
CA GLU A 187 45.83 -21.01 -12.38
C GLU A 187 44.97 -21.07 -11.13
N PRO A 188 44.11 -20.06 -10.90
CA PRO A 188 43.20 -20.01 -9.77
C PRO A 188 42.37 -21.29 -9.67
N THR A 189 42.23 -21.78 -8.44
CA THR A 189 41.31 -22.89 -8.18
C THR A 189 39.86 -22.40 -8.24
N LEU A 190 38.91 -23.32 -8.44
CA LEU A 190 37.49 -22.95 -8.46
C LEU A 190 37.06 -22.33 -7.12
N ALA A 191 37.60 -22.83 -6.00
CA ALA A 191 37.39 -22.22 -4.69
C ALA A 191 37.82 -20.74 -4.67
N THR A 192 39.02 -20.43 -5.18
CA THR A 192 39.53 -19.06 -5.25
C THR A 192 38.66 -18.17 -6.15
N ALA A 193 38.24 -18.67 -7.31
CA ALA A 193 37.39 -17.91 -8.22
C ALA A 193 36.00 -17.63 -7.61
N MET A 194 35.43 -18.59 -6.86
CA MET A 194 34.18 -18.37 -6.14
C MET A 194 34.31 -17.30 -5.06
N ASP A 195 35.42 -17.29 -4.32
CA ASP A 195 35.68 -16.26 -3.31
C ASP A 195 35.82 -14.87 -3.95
N GLN A 196 36.47 -14.78 -5.11
CA GLN A 196 36.55 -13.54 -5.89
C GLN A 196 35.18 -13.04 -6.34
N VAL A 197 34.31 -13.94 -6.84
CA VAL A 197 32.93 -13.57 -7.22
C VAL A 197 32.16 -13.02 -6.01
N LYS A 198 32.30 -13.64 -4.84
CA LYS A 198 31.65 -13.17 -3.60
C LYS A 198 32.21 -11.81 -3.15
N GLU A 199 33.52 -11.62 -3.22
CA GLU A 199 34.16 -10.34 -2.88
C GLU A 199 33.73 -9.23 -3.84
N GLU A 200 33.68 -9.51 -5.14
CA GLU A 200 33.18 -8.58 -6.14
C GLU A 200 31.71 -8.22 -5.93
N GLN A 201 30.86 -9.20 -5.62
CA GLN A 201 29.45 -8.95 -5.30
C GLN A 201 29.33 -8.05 -4.07
N ALA A 202 30.05 -8.35 -2.99
CA ALA A 202 30.06 -7.52 -1.78
C ALA A 202 30.56 -6.09 -2.07
N LYS A 203 31.58 -5.95 -2.93
CA LYS A 203 32.08 -4.64 -3.36
C LYS A 203 31.04 -3.86 -4.16
N ARG A 204 30.37 -4.49 -5.14
CA ARG A 204 29.29 -3.87 -5.93
C ARG A 204 28.13 -3.44 -5.06
N GLU A 205 27.75 -4.26 -4.07
CA GLU A 205 26.71 -3.90 -3.10
C GLU A 205 27.11 -2.70 -2.25
N LEU A 206 28.34 -2.66 -1.75
CA LEU A 206 28.86 -1.52 -0.99
C LEU A 206 28.88 -0.24 -1.84
N GLU A 207 29.33 -0.32 -3.08
CA GLU A 207 29.32 0.82 -4.03
C GLU A 207 27.89 1.29 -4.31
N ALA A 208 26.95 0.36 -4.52
CA ALA A 208 25.53 0.69 -4.71
C ALA A 208 24.94 1.41 -3.48
N GLN A 209 25.25 0.93 -2.27
CA GLN A 209 24.83 1.59 -1.03
C GLN A 209 25.44 3.00 -0.87
N GLN A 210 26.72 3.16 -1.19
CA GLN A 210 27.38 4.47 -1.16
C GLN A 210 26.76 5.44 -2.17
N ASN A 211 26.49 4.97 -3.40
CA ASN A 211 25.84 5.77 -4.43
C ASN A 211 24.43 6.18 -4.02
N ALA A 212 23.63 5.27 -3.45
CA ALA A 212 22.31 5.57 -2.92
C ALA A 212 22.38 6.62 -1.79
N ARG A 213 23.36 6.50 -0.89
CA ARG A 213 23.58 7.48 0.20
C ARG A 213 23.96 8.85 -0.33
N ASN A 214 24.84 8.91 -1.34
CA ASN A 214 25.26 10.16 -1.97
C ASN A 214 24.09 10.83 -2.70
N GLN A 215 23.29 10.05 -3.42
CA GLN A 215 22.09 10.55 -4.10
C GLN A 215 21.05 11.06 -3.09
N ALA A 216 20.86 10.37 -1.97
CA ALA A 216 19.98 10.83 -0.89
C ALA A 216 20.47 12.16 -0.30
N LYS A 217 21.77 12.31 -0.02
CA LYS A 217 22.36 13.58 0.44
C LYS A 217 22.16 14.70 -0.56
N TYR A 218 22.41 14.44 -1.84
CA TYR A 218 22.19 15.41 -2.92
C TYR A 218 20.73 15.87 -2.99
N ASN A 219 19.78 14.93 -2.93
CA ASN A 219 18.35 15.24 -2.97
C ASN A 219 17.90 16.05 -1.76
N VAL A 220 18.42 15.75 -0.56
CA VAL A 220 18.15 16.55 0.64
C VAL A 220 18.68 17.97 0.48
N GLN A 221 19.92 18.13 0.01
CA GLN A 221 20.51 19.46 -0.22
C GLN A 221 19.71 20.26 -1.24
N LYS A 222 19.31 19.64 -2.36
CA LYS A 222 18.46 20.26 -3.38
C LYS A 222 17.15 20.78 -2.78
N ARG A 223 16.47 19.96 -1.97
CA ARG A 223 15.21 20.36 -1.30
C ARG A 223 15.41 21.52 -0.33
N ILE A 224 16.51 21.55 0.41
CA ILE A 224 16.83 22.66 1.32
C ILE A 224 17.03 23.94 0.51
N THR A 225 17.84 23.91 -0.54
CA THR A 225 18.10 25.07 -1.39
C THR A 225 16.85 25.57 -2.11
N GLU A 226 16.00 24.67 -2.62
CA GLU A 226 14.71 25.04 -3.22
C GLU A 226 13.76 25.67 -2.20
N ALA A 227 13.71 25.14 -0.97
CA ALA A 227 12.88 25.70 0.10
C ALA A 227 13.38 27.08 0.57
N GLU A 228 14.69 27.28 0.64
CA GLU A 228 15.29 28.60 0.95
C GLU A 228 15.01 29.61 -0.15
N ALA A 229 15.16 29.22 -1.42
CA ALA A 229 14.83 30.07 -2.57
C ALA A 229 13.34 30.46 -2.56
N GLY A 230 12.44 29.50 -2.33
CA GLY A 230 11.00 29.76 -2.23
C GLY A 230 10.64 30.69 -1.08
N LYS A 231 11.29 30.57 0.09
CA LYS A 231 11.10 31.51 1.20
C LYS A 231 11.56 32.92 0.87
N GLN A 232 12.70 33.07 0.20
CA GLN A 232 13.21 34.38 -0.21
C GLN A 232 12.29 35.04 -1.24
N GLU A 233 11.77 34.28 -2.20
CA GLU A 233 10.80 34.78 -3.18
C GLU A 233 9.50 35.24 -2.51
N GLU A 234 8.98 34.48 -1.56
CA GLU A 234 7.76 34.84 -0.82
C GLU A 234 7.95 36.12 0.01
N ILE A 235 9.07 36.25 0.71
CA ILE A 235 9.41 37.48 1.46
C ILE A 235 9.47 38.68 0.50
N ALA A 236 10.12 38.54 -0.66
CA ALA A 236 10.20 39.60 -1.65
C ALA A 236 8.82 39.99 -2.20
N ARG A 237 7.95 39.01 -2.47
CA ARG A 237 6.57 39.25 -2.92
C ARG A 237 5.75 40.00 -1.86
N GLN A 238 5.83 39.57 -0.60
CA GLN A 238 5.13 40.23 0.50
C GLN A 238 5.60 41.68 0.71
N GLU A 239 6.91 41.93 0.57
CA GLU A 239 7.45 43.28 0.68
C GLU A 239 6.98 44.19 -0.46
N ILE A 240 6.96 43.69 -1.71
CA ILE A 240 6.43 44.44 -2.86
C ILE A 240 4.95 44.74 -2.67
N GLU A 241 4.16 43.77 -2.21
CA GLU A 241 2.73 43.96 -1.94
C GLU A 241 2.50 45.02 -0.86
N ARG A 242 3.26 44.96 0.25
CA ARG A 242 3.21 45.96 1.32
C ARG A 242 3.52 47.36 0.81
N LEU A 243 4.58 47.51 0.02
CA LEU A 243 4.98 48.80 -0.57
C LEU A 243 3.91 49.34 -1.52
N ASN A 244 3.26 48.47 -2.29
CA ASN A 244 2.17 48.87 -3.18
C ASN A 244 0.94 49.34 -2.40
N GLN A 245 0.58 48.64 -1.32
CA GLN A 245 -0.53 49.03 -0.44
C GLN A 245 -0.26 50.38 0.23
N GLU A 246 0.94 50.59 0.76
CA GLU A 246 1.34 51.87 1.37
C GLU A 246 1.29 53.01 0.35
N LYS A 247 1.80 52.79 -0.86
CA LYS A 247 1.75 53.76 -1.95
C LYS A 247 0.33 54.13 -2.34
N GLU A 248 -0.59 53.16 -2.37
CA GLU A 248 -1.98 53.41 -2.70
C GLU A 248 -2.70 54.16 -1.58
N GLN A 249 -2.44 53.83 -0.32
CA GLN A 249 -2.96 54.59 0.82
C GLN A 249 -2.48 56.04 0.78
N LEU A 250 -1.20 56.29 0.52
CA LEU A 250 -0.65 57.64 0.38
C LEU A 250 -1.30 58.41 -0.78
N ARG A 251 -1.59 57.74 -1.91
CA ARG A 251 -2.31 58.34 -3.03
C ARG A 251 -3.73 58.72 -2.64
N GLN A 252 -4.47 57.82 -1.99
CA GLN A 252 -5.84 58.08 -1.55
C GLN A 252 -5.89 59.22 -0.52
N GLN A 253 -4.94 59.25 0.43
CA GLN A 253 -4.80 60.36 1.38
C GLN A 253 -4.50 61.68 0.66
N ALA A 254 -3.59 61.70 -0.31
CA ALA A 254 -3.29 62.91 -1.09
C ALA A 254 -4.47 63.39 -1.93
N VAL A 255 -5.24 62.47 -2.53
CA VAL A 255 -6.48 62.80 -3.26
C VAL A 255 -7.51 63.38 -2.31
N ARG A 256 -7.75 62.75 -1.17
CA ARG A 256 -8.68 63.25 -0.14
C ARG A 256 -8.26 64.61 0.38
N GLN A 257 -6.97 64.83 0.63
CA GLN A 257 -6.44 66.10 1.10
C GLN A 257 -6.66 67.23 0.08
N ARG A 258 -6.34 66.99 -1.20
CA ARG A 258 -6.63 67.95 -2.29
C ARG A 258 -8.12 68.25 -2.42
N PHE A 259 -8.96 67.23 -2.21
CA PHE A 259 -10.41 67.35 -2.25
C PHE A 259 -10.93 68.23 -1.10
N ILE A 260 -10.42 68.01 0.13
CA ILE A 260 -10.69 68.88 1.29
C ILE A 260 -10.23 70.31 1.02
N GLU A 261 -8.99 70.51 0.55
CA GLU A 261 -8.44 71.84 0.26
C GLU A 261 -9.30 72.62 -0.73
N ARG A 262 -9.79 71.95 -1.78
CA ARG A 262 -10.69 72.56 -2.78
C ARG A 262 -12.05 72.92 -2.17
N ALA A 263 -12.64 72.01 -1.40
CA ALA A 263 -13.90 72.23 -0.72
C ALA A 263 -13.82 73.41 0.28
N THR A 264 -12.72 73.52 1.01
CA THR A 264 -12.53 74.55 2.04
C THR A 264 -11.81 75.79 1.53
N SER A 265 -11.52 75.89 0.23
CA SER A 265 -10.87 77.08 -0.32
C SER A 265 -11.78 78.30 -0.15
N SER A 266 -11.18 79.47 0.11
CA SER A 266 -11.95 80.71 0.30
C SER A 266 -12.85 81.01 -0.91
N ALA A 267 -12.37 80.75 -2.14
CA ALA A 267 -13.16 80.94 -3.35
C ALA A 267 -14.39 80.03 -3.41
N THR A 268 -14.26 78.76 -3.02
CA THR A 268 -15.38 77.81 -2.98
C THR A 268 -16.37 78.20 -1.89
N ILE A 269 -15.90 78.46 -0.66
CA ILE A 269 -16.77 78.86 0.46
C ILE A 269 -17.53 80.16 0.14
N SER A 270 -16.87 81.13 -0.48
CA SER A 270 -17.50 82.39 -0.91
C SER A 270 -18.57 82.17 -1.97
N ARG A 271 -18.42 81.17 -2.84
CA ARG A 271 -19.41 80.84 -3.87
C ARG A 271 -20.71 80.31 -3.26
N PHE A 272 -20.64 79.61 -2.13
CA PHE A 272 -21.79 78.96 -1.48
C PHE A 272 -22.29 79.66 -0.22
N GLN A 273 -21.97 80.95 -0.05
CA GLN A 273 -22.43 81.78 1.07
C GLN A 273 -23.95 81.77 1.34
N PRO A 274 -24.87 81.67 0.34
CA PRO A 274 -26.30 81.61 0.65
C PRO A 274 -26.72 80.45 1.56
N PHE A 275 -25.87 79.42 1.68
CA PHE A 275 -26.09 78.24 2.52
C PHE A 275 -25.03 78.10 3.63
N LEU A 276 -23.77 78.40 3.33
CA LEU A 276 -22.64 78.20 4.27
C LEU A 276 -22.43 79.37 5.23
N ALA A 277 -22.90 80.58 4.90
CA ALA A 277 -22.73 81.73 5.80
C ALA A 277 -23.57 81.55 7.07
N PRO A 278 -23.10 81.96 8.25
CA PRO A 278 -23.94 82.01 9.44
C PRO A 278 -25.06 83.06 9.28
N GLY A 279 -26.31 82.63 9.46
CA GLY A 279 -27.49 83.50 9.43
C GLY A 279 -28.37 83.31 10.67
N LEU A 280 -29.18 84.31 11.00
CA LEU A 280 -30.22 84.27 12.04
C LEU A 280 -31.49 83.58 11.54
N ARG A 281 -31.63 83.42 10.22
CA ARG A 281 -32.76 82.74 9.60
C ARG A 281 -32.34 81.32 9.20
N ILE A 282 -33.12 80.32 9.58
CA ILE A 282 -32.88 78.92 9.19
C ILE A 282 -33.95 78.46 8.21
N LEU A 283 -33.55 77.70 7.19
CA LEU A 283 -34.47 76.96 6.35
C LEU A 283 -35.06 75.84 7.21
N ARG A 284 -36.39 75.83 7.41
CA ARG A 284 -37.04 74.76 8.18
C ARG A 284 -37.54 73.67 7.23
N GLY A 285 -37.13 72.43 7.43
CA GLY A 285 -37.50 71.29 6.59
C GLY A 285 -38.99 70.97 6.54
N ASP A 286 -39.75 71.35 7.57
CA ASP A 286 -41.20 71.11 7.70
C ASP A 286 -42.07 72.01 6.80
N SER A 287 -41.62 73.24 6.60
CA SER A 287 -42.39 74.32 5.96
C SER A 287 -41.70 74.88 4.73
N CYS A 288 -40.42 74.55 4.54
CA CYS A 288 -39.57 75.00 3.45
C CYS A 288 -39.56 76.53 3.29
N ARG A 289 -39.48 77.19 4.44
CA ARG A 289 -39.39 78.64 4.57
C ARG A 289 -38.30 79.00 5.57
N TYR A 290 -37.72 80.19 5.39
CA TYR A 290 -36.73 80.73 6.31
C TYR A 290 -37.42 81.35 7.55
N GLY A 291 -37.25 80.69 8.70
CA GLY A 291 -37.77 81.12 10.00
C GLY A 291 -36.70 81.76 10.88
N HIS A 292 -37.08 82.64 11.82
CA HIS A 292 -36.16 83.18 12.82
C HIS A 292 -35.77 82.10 13.84
N THR A 293 -34.53 82.16 14.33
CA THR A 293 -34.09 81.42 15.52
C THR A 293 -33.58 82.40 16.56
N ASP A 294 -33.94 82.17 17.81
CA ASP A 294 -33.55 83.02 18.95
C ASP A 294 -32.26 82.52 19.63
N ILE A 295 -31.64 81.47 19.07
CA ILE A 295 -30.66 80.63 19.77
C ILE A 295 -29.39 80.45 18.91
N HIS A 296 -28.81 81.54 18.40
CA HIS A 296 -27.52 81.65 17.67
C HIS A 296 -27.58 81.63 16.12
N LYS A 297 -26.61 82.33 15.49
CA LYS A 297 -26.38 82.33 14.03
C LYS A 297 -25.72 81.02 13.60
N GLY A 298 -26.22 80.40 12.54
CA GLY A 298 -25.66 79.14 12.01
C GLY A 298 -25.81 79.00 10.49
N PRO A 299 -25.08 78.06 9.85
CA PRO A 299 -25.29 77.72 8.45
C PRO A 299 -26.65 77.05 8.25
N VAL A 300 -27.06 76.88 6.99
CA VAL A 300 -28.24 76.07 6.66
C VAL A 300 -27.94 74.60 6.94
N ALA A 301 -28.92 73.84 7.45
CA ALA A 301 -28.77 72.41 7.68
C ALA A 301 -28.98 71.62 6.38
N TYR A 302 -28.09 70.66 6.10
CA TYR A 302 -28.17 69.81 4.93
C TYR A 302 -29.42 68.94 4.93
N SER A 303 -29.81 68.42 6.10
CA SER A 303 -31.06 67.69 6.33
C SER A 303 -32.31 68.50 5.92
N ASP A 304 -32.37 69.79 6.28
CA ASP A 304 -33.48 70.67 5.89
C ASP A 304 -33.50 70.94 4.38
N MET A 305 -32.33 71.09 3.75
CA MET A 305 -32.21 71.23 2.29
C MET A 305 -32.67 69.95 1.55
N LEU A 306 -32.40 68.77 2.11
CA LEU A 306 -32.91 67.50 1.57
C LEU A 306 -34.43 67.43 1.67
N LEU A 307 -35.01 67.72 2.84
CA LEU A 307 -36.46 67.67 3.07
C LEU A 307 -37.21 68.64 2.15
N CYS A 308 -36.64 69.81 1.89
CA CYS A 308 -37.24 70.83 1.02
C CYS A 308 -37.05 70.62 -0.48
N ARG A 309 -36.39 69.51 -0.84
CA ARG A 309 -35.98 69.19 -2.20
C ARG A 309 -35.02 70.22 -2.82
N THR A 310 -34.39 71.04 -1.99
CA THR A 310 -33.43 72.07 -2.37
C THR A 310 -32.22 71.45 -3.06
N LEU A 311 -31.87 70.21 -2.70
CA LEU A 311 -30.76 69.49 -3.33
C LEU A 311 -31.17 68.73 -4.60
N GLN A 312 -32.44 68.50 -4.86
CA GLN A 312 -32.90 67.66 -5.96
C GLN A 312 -33.34 68.48 -7.18
N ASP A 313 -33.52 69.79 -7.02
CA ASP A 313 -34.03 70.69 -8.06
C ASP A 313 -33.24 72.01 -8.06
N VAL A 314 -32.53 72.29 -9.15
CA VAL A 314 -31.73 73.51 -9.31
C VAL A 314 -32.56 74.79 -9.17
N LYS A 315 -33.84 74.77 -9.56
CA LYS A 315 -34.71 75.94 -9.41
C LYS A 315 -35.03 76.20 -7.94
N ARG A 316 -35.21 75.14 -7.15
CA ARG A 316 -35.38 75.24 -5.69
C ARG A 316 -34.09 75.66 -5.01
N PHE A 317 -32.95 75.09 -5.42
CA PHE A 317 -31.63 75.49 -4.94
C PHE A 317 -31.39 77.00 -5.11
N VAL A 318 -31.63 77.54 -6.30
CA VAL A 318 -31.50 78.97 -6.58
C VAL A 318 -32.55 79.80 -5.82
N ARG A 319 -33.80 79.34 -5.78
CA ARG A 319 -34.88 80.03 -5.06
C ARG A 319 -34.55 80.17 -3.57
N ASP A 320 -34.12 79.11 -2.92
CA ASP A 320 -33.85 79.12 -1.49
C ASP A 320 -32.58 79.94 -1.17
N ALA A 321 -31.57 79.90 -2.05
CA ALA A 321 -30.40 80.80 -1.97
C ALA A 321 -30.80 82.29 -2.01
N ASN A 322 -31.85 82.62 -2.76
CA ASN A 322 -32.29 83.99 -3.01
C ASN A 322 -33.57 84.39 -2.25
N ASP A 323 -34.09 83.53 -1.36
CA ASP A 323 -35.33 83.78 -0.63
C ASP A 323 -35.27 85.13 0.09
N GLN A 324 -36.37 85.88 0.09
CA GLN A 324 -36.39 87.21 0.69
C GLN A 324 -36.05 87.20 2.19
N HIS A 325 -36.36 86.09 2.88
CA HIS A 325 -36.07 85.90 4.29
C HIS A 325 -34.76 85.15 4.56
N ASN A 326 -34.02 84.73 3.52
CA ASN A 326 -32.63 84.32 3.70
C ASN A 326 -31.78 85.57 3.93
N ASP A 327 -31.19 85.67 5.12
CA ASP A 327 -30.39 86.81 5.56
C ASP A 327 -28.89 86.69 5.20
N ARG A 328 -28.53 85.65 4.45
CA ARG A 328 -27.18 85.38 3.95
C ARG A 328 -26.92 86.10 2.61
N PRO A 329 -25.65 86.24 2.18
CA PRO A 329 -25.33 86.78 0.85
C PRO A 329 -26.04 85.97 -0.23
N LYS A 330 -26.77 86.66 -1.11
CA LYS A 330 -27.58 86.05 -2.17
C LYS A 330 -26.81 85.95 -3.47
N TRP A 331 -27.22 85.04 -4.33
CA TRP A 331 -26.74 84.98 -5.70
C TRP A 331 -27.51 85.95 -6.60
N LYS A 332 -26.90 86.28 -7.73
CA LYS A 332 -27.66 86.83 -8.86
C LYS A 332 -28.59 85.73 -9.39
N SER A 333 -29.88 86.03 -9.50
CA SER A 333 -30.83 85.09 -10.11
C SER A 333 -30.46 84.87 -11.59
N PRO A 334 -30.38 83.60 -12.05
CA PRO A 334 -30.13 83.27 -13.44
C PRO A 334 -31.30 83.72 -14.33
N THR A 335 -30.97 84.29 -15.48
CA THR A 335 -31.90 84.85 -16.46
C THR A 335 -31.76 84.20 -17.83
N THR A 336 -30.66 83.48 -18.08
CA THR A 336 -30.35 82.79 -19.32
C THR A 336 -30.15 81.28 -19.10
N GLU A 337 -30.29 80.48 -20.15
CA GLU A 337 -30.08 79.03 -20.09
C GLU A 337 -28.64 78.66 -19.66
N ALA A 338 -27.65 79.39 -20.15
CA ALA A 338 -26.25 79.19 -19.76
C ALA A 338 -26.01 79.44 -18.26
N GLU A 339 -26.71 80.43 -17.68
CA GLU A 339 -26.66 80.68 -16.23
C GLU A 339 -27.34 79.55 -15.43
N TRP A 340 -28.41 78.94 -15.96
CA TRP A 340 -29.07 77.78 -15.33
C TRP A 340 -28.18 76.53 -15.35
N VAL A 341 -27.51 76.24 -16.46
CA VAL A 341 -26.53 75.14 -16.55
C VAL A 341 -25.38 75.32 -15.55
N GLU A 342 -24.94 76.56 -15.33
CA GLU A 342 -23.93 76.86 -14.31
C GLU A 342 -24.47 76.63 -12.88
N MET A 343 -25.75 76.90 -12.62
CA MET A 343 -26.37 76.59 -11.33
C MET A 343 -26.52 75.08 -11.10
N GLU A 344 -26.74 74.29 -12.15
CA GLU A 344 -26.76 72.83 -12.05
C GLU A 344 -25.38 72.28 -11.68
N LYS A 345 -24.32 72.80 -12.31
CA LYS A 345 -22.93 72.48 -11.93
C LYS A 345 -22.63 72.86 -10.49
N ARG A 346 -23.09 74.02 -10.04
CA ARG A 346 -22.95 74.46 -8.64
C ARG A 346 -23.70 73.56 -7.68
N LEU A 347 -24.91 73.11 -8.02
CA LEU A 347 -25.66 72.16 -7.20
C LEU A 347 -24.95 70.80 -7.12
N ALA A 348 -24.38 70.32 -8.22
CA ALA A 348 -23.58 69.10 -8.23
C ALA A 348 -22.33 69.24 -7.35
N GLU A 349 -21.58 70.34 -7.52
CA GLU A 349 -20.40 70.67 -6.71
C GLU A 349 -20.76 70.83 -5.22
N PHE A 350 -21.90 71.43 -4.90
CA PHE A 350 -22.39 71.56 -3.53
C PHE A 350 -22.61 70.20 -2.86
N LYS A 351 -23.21 69.25 -3.57
CA LYS A 351 -23.40 67.87 -3.06
C LYS A 351 -22.08 67.15 -2.88
N GLU A 352 -21.15 67.35 -3.81
CA GLU A 352 -19.81 66.74 -3.79
C GLU A 352 -19.05 67.13 -2.51
N TYR A 353 -19.14 68.40 -2.08
CA TYR A 353 -18.44 68.91 -0.90
C TYR A 353 -19.26 68.91 0.39
N ALA A 354 -20.56 68.60 0.34
CA ALA A 354 -21.46 68.71 1.49
C ALA A 354 -20.97 67.95 2.72
N GLU A 355 -20.45 66.72 2.53
CA GLU A 355 -19.92 65.90 3.62
C GLU A 355 -18.73 66.57 4.31
N ILE A 356 -17.79 67.12 3.54
CA ILE A 356 -16.64 67.87 4.09
C ILE A 356 -17.12 69.10 4.84
N TRP A 357 -18.08 69.84 4.30
CA TRP A 357 -18.59 71.03 4.96
C TRP A 357 -19.36 70.70 6.24
N MET A 358 -20.09 69.59 6.30
CA MET A 358 -20.70 69.08 7.52
C MET A 358 -19.67 68.62 8.56
N GLU A 359 -18.61 67.92 8.15
CA GLU A 359 -17.49 67.53 9.02
C GLU A 359 -16.77 68.76 9.60
N LYS A 360 -16.60 69.82 8.79
CA LYS A 360 -15.92 71.07 9.18
C LYS A 360 -16.85 72.08 9.88
N GLY A 361 -18.14 71.78 10.00
CA GLY A 361 -19.14 72.68 10.61
C GLY A 361 -19.48 73.93 9.78
N LEU A 362 -19.12 73.94 8.49
CA LEU A 362 -19.48 75.00 7.53
C LEU A 362 -20.91 74.83 7.00
N LEU A 363 -21.47 73.63 7.12
CA LEU A 363 -22.85 73.30 6.79
C LEU A 363 -23.47 72.58 8.00
N GLY A 364 -24.72 72.87 8.32
CA GLY A 364 -25.43 72.17 9.40
C GLY A 364 -25.71 70.72 9.01
N LYS A 365 -25.77 69.81 9.99
CA LYS A 365 -26.07 68.40 9.74
C LYS A 365 -27.57 68.19 9.50
#